data_AF-A0A7J5E0Y1-F1
#
_entry.id   AF-A0A7J5E0Y1-F1
#
_cell.length_a   1.000
_cell.length_b   1.000
_cell.length_c   1.000
_cell.angle_alpha   90.00
_cell.angle_beta   90.00
_cell.angle_gamma   90.00
#
_symmetry.space_group_name_H-M   'P 1'
#
loop_
_entity.id
_entity.type
_entity.pdbx_description
1 polymer ?
#
loop_
_entity_poly.entity_id
_entity_poly.type
_entity_poly.pdbx_seq_one_letter_code
_entity_poly.pdbx_strand_id
1 'polypeptide(L)' 'MGQRHVWVKEKFGPRKLPGLLLTWRQGVDGWEALVTWVTADPEVIITDWVPAERLGPVGP' A
#
# COMPACT_ATOMS: atom_id res chain seq x y z
N MET A 1 -16.15 -2.83 -11.27
CA MET A 1 -15.09 -3.13 -10.29
C MET A 1 -14.81 -1.85 -9.52
N GLY A 2 -14.94 -1.86 -8.18
CA GLY A 2 -14.74 -0.66 -7.37
C GLY A 2 -13.28 -0.19 -7.38
N GLN A 3 -13.04 1.12 -7.20
CA GLN A 3 -11.70 1.67 -7.04
C GLN A 3 -11.01 1.05 -5.82
N ARG A 4 -9.78 0.55 -5.99
CA ARG A 4 -8.98 -0.10 -4.93
C ARG A 4 -7.76 0.74 -4.52
N HIS A 5 -7.87 2.07 -4.64
CA HIS A 5 -6.80 2.96 -4.27
C HIS A 5 -6.58 2.92 -2.75
N VAL A 6 -5.31 2.91 -2.34
CA VAL A 6 -4.87 2.92 -0.94
C VAL A 6 -3.73 3.92 -0.76
N TRP A 7 -3.59 4.45 0.45
CA TRP A 7 -2.38 5.14 0.86
C TRP A 7 -1.42 4.15 1.51
N VAL A 8 -0.18 4.08 1.01
CA VAL A 8 0.91 3.32 1.63
C VAL A 8 1.75 4.26 2.50
N LYS A 9 1.85 3.99 3.79
CA LYS A 9 2.76 4.70 4.69
C LYS A 9 4.21 4.33 4.35
N GLU A 10 5.05 5.33 4.14
CA GLU A 10 6.49 5.13 3.95
C GLU A 10 7.10 4.40 5.16
N LYS A 11 8.07 3.51 4.93
CA LYS A 11 8.68 2.73 6.01
C LYS A 11 9.45 3.63 6.99
N PHE A 12 10.05 4.70 6.50
CA PHE A 12 10.92 5.60 7.25
C PHE A 12 10.58 7.08 7.01
N GLY A 13 9.31 7.44 7.16
CA GLY A 13 8.88 8.82 6.98
C GLY A 13 7.39 9.02 7.23
N PRO A 14 6.93 10.29 7.32
CA PRO A 14 5.52 10.61 7.54
C PRO A 14 4.68 10.54 6.25
N ARG A 15 5.29 10.24 5.09
CA ARG A 15 4.64 10.35 3.79
C ARG A 15 3.63 9.21 3.56
N LYS A 16 2.55 9.57 2.88
CA LYS A 16 1.58 8.63 2.30
C LYS A 16 1.78 8.60 0.80
N LEU A 17 1.98 7.42 0.26
CA LEU A 17 2.28 7.17 -1.14
C LEU A 17 1.05 6.54 -1.81
N PRO A 18 0.61 7.03 -2.98
CA PRO A 18 -0.56 6.47 -3.64
C PRO A 18 -0.24 5.06 -4.16
N GLY A 19 -1.15 4.13 -3.90
CA GLY A 19 -1.03 2.74 -4.32
C GLY A 19 -2.35 2.13 -4.76
N LEU A 20 -2.24 0.97 -5.41
CA LEU A 20 -3.35 0.16 -5.88
C LEU A 20 -3.31 -1.21 -5.20
N LEU A 21 -4.38 -1.56 -4.49
CA LEU A 21 -4.52 -2.86 -3.86
C LEU A 21 -4.93 -3.92 -4.87
N LEU A 22 -4.15 -5.00 -4.96
CA LEU A 22 -4.36 -6.11 -5.89
C LEU A 22 -5.13 -7.26 -5.23
N THR A 23 -4.66 -7.70 -4.05
CA THR A 23 -5.26 -8.81 -3.29
C THR A 23 -4.85 -8.77 -1.81
N TRP A 24 -5.49 -9.59 -0.98
CA TRP A 24 -5.20 -9.78 0.45
C TRP A 24 -4.74 -11.20 0.74
N ARG A 25 -3.93 -11.37 1.79
CA ARG A 25 -3.62 -12.65 2.41
C ARG A 25 -3.49 -12.52 3.92
N GLN A 26 -3.61 -13.64 4.62
CA GLN A 26 -3.24 -13.74 6.03
C GLN A 26 -1.81 -14.32 6.12
N GLY A 27 -0.87 -13.50 6.61
CA GLY A 27 0.50 -13.89 6.93
C GLY A 27 0.66 -14.26 8.41
N VAL A 28 1.90 -14.57 8.81
CA VAL A 28 2.22 -14.99 10.19
C VAL A 28 1.91 -13.88 11.21
N ASP A 29 2.17 -12.63 10.84
CA ASP A 29 2.00 -11.45 11.70
C ASP A 29 0.64 -10.74 11.49
N GLY A 30 -0.28 -11.34 10.72
CA GLY A 30 -1.61 -10.81 10.46
C GLY A 30 -1.91 -10.57 8.98
N TRP A 31 -2.81 -9.63 8.68
CA TRP A 31 -3.24 -9.37 7.31
C TRP A 31 -2.22 -8.53 6.53
N GLU A 32 -1.99 -8.92 5.29
CA GLU A 32 -1.16 -8.19 4.32
C GLU A 32 -1.91 -8.03 3.01
N ALA A 33 -1.65 -6.95 2.29
CA ALA A 33 -2.14 -6.78 0.92
C ALA A 33 -0.98 -6.70 -0.07
N LEU A 34 -1.17 -7.30 -1.24
CA LEU A 34 -0.28 -7.07 -2.37
C LEU A 34 -0.66 -5.72 -2.98
N VAL A 35 0.26 -4.78 -2.97
CA VAL A 35 0.03 -3.40 -3.43
C VAL A 35 1.09 -3.01 -4.44
N THR A 36 0.69 -2.30 -5.50
CA THR A 36 1.61 -1.56 -6.37
C THR A 36 1.55 -0.08 -6.01
N TRP A 37 2.67 0.57 -5.70
CA TRP A 37 2.70 1.99 -5.30
C TRP A 37 3.96 2.71 -5.82
N VAL A 38 3.89 4.03 -5.94
CA VAL A 38 5.04 4.91 -6.25
C VAL A 38 5.86 5.18 -5.00
N THR A 39 7.17 5.35 -5.12
CA THR A 39 8.00 5.71 -3.97
C THR A 39 8.11 7.23 -3.78
N ALA A 40 8.98 7.67 -2.86
CA ALA A 40 9.39 9.07 -2.77
C ALA A 40 10.07 9.57 -4.05
N ASP A 41 10.71 8.68 -4.80
CA ASP A 41 11.08 8.89 -6.20
C ASP A 41 9.88 8.49 -7.08
N PRO A 42 9.24 9.45 -7.78
CA PRO A 42 8.03 9.19 -8.56
C PRO A 42 8.26 8.28 -9.77
N GLU A 43 9.51 8.09 -10.21
CA GLU A 43 9.83 7.16 -11.32
C GLU A 43 9.95 5.71 -10.87
N VAL A 44 10.06 5.48 -9.55
CA VAL A 44 10.18 4.14 -8.98
C VAL A 44 8.83 3.63 -8.50
N ILE A 45 8.43 2.49 -9.06
CA ILE A 45 7.21 1.76 -8.70
C ILE A 45 7.60 0.42 -8.08
N ILE A 46 7.00 0.09 -6.93
CA ILE A 46 7.21 -1.18 -6.23
C ILE A 46 5.89 -1.95 -6.21
N THR A 47 5.97 -3.28 -6.35
CA THR A 47 4.86 -4.19 -6.06
C THR A 47 5.32 -5.19 -5.02
N ASP A 48 4.70 -5.18 -3.84
CA ASP A 48 5.08 -6.08 -2.73
C ASP A 48 3.92 -6.26 -1.74
N TRP A 49 4.07 -7.22 -0.84
CA TRP A 49 3.19 -7.43 0.30
C TRP A 49 3.45 -6.37 1.37
N VAL A 50 2.39 -5.66 1.75
CA VAL A 50 2.42 -4.59 2.73
C VAL A 50 1.52 -4.97 3.90
N PRO A 51 2.01 -4.88 5.16
CA PRO A 51 1.19 -5.07 6.35
C PRO A 51 -0.02 -4.13 6.37
N ALA A 52 -1.19 -4.62 6.79
CA ALA A 52 -2.42 -3.84 6.81
C ALA A 52 -2.30 -2.51 7.57
N GLU A 53 -1.50 -2.47 8.65
CA GLU A 53 -1.24 -1.27 9.46
C GLU A 53 -0.53 -0.13 8.71
N ARG A 54 0.18 -0.48 7.62
CA ARG A 54 0.83 0.48 6.72
C ARG A 54 -0.10 0.99 5.63
N LEU A 55 -1.32 0.47 5.52
CA LEU A 55 -2.30 0.87 4.53
C LEU A 55 -3.35 1.78 5.16
N GLY A 56 -3.75 2.80 4.43
CA GLY A 56 -4.88 3.68 4.77
C GLY A 56 -5.89 3.70 3.62
N PRO A 57 -7.20 3.80 3.90
CA PRO A 57 -8.21 3.94 2.87
C PRO A 57 -8.03 5.25 2.10
N VAL A 58 -8.42 5.25 0.82
CA VAL A 58 -8.57 6.48 0.02
C VAL A 58 -10.02 6.96 0.18
N GLY A 59 -10.18 8.19 0.64
CA GLY A 59 -11.46 8.87 0.88
C GLY A 59 -11.19 10.39 0.93
N PRO A 60 -12.24 11.24 0.95
CA PRO A 60 -12.06 12.69 0.98
C PRO A 60 -11.13 13.14 2.11
#